data_AF-A0AAJ6T9H0-F1
#
_entry.id   AF-A0AAJ6T9H0-F1
#
_cell.length_a   1.000
_cell.length_b   1.000
_cell.length_c   1.000
_cell.angle_alpha   90.00
_cell.angle_beta   90.00
_cell.angle_gamma   90.00
#
_symmetry.space_group_name_H-M   'P 1'
#
loop_
_entity.id
_entity.type
_entity.pdbx_description
1 polymer ?
#
loop_
_entity_poly.entity_id
_entity_poly.type
_entity_poly.pdbx_seq_one_letter_code
_entity_poly.pdbx_strand_id
1 'polypeptide(L)'
;MAEVKEEVKSFKDLGICDQLEKEEVKSFKDLGICDQLVEACDSLGWKNPTKIQVEAVPHALEGKDLIGLAQTGSGKTGAFALPILQALLESSQKSVQPFFACVLSPTRELAIQIAEQFEALGSGIGLRCGVLVGGVDIVQQTLILAKRPHIVVATPGRLLDHLSNTKGFSLRTLKYLVLDEADRLLNEEFEKSLDEILNVIPRDRKTYLFSATMTKKVKKLQRACLRNPVKIEAASKYSTVDTLKQQYRFVPSKHKDCYLVYILTEMSNSTAMVFTRTCDATSFLALVLRNLGLRAIPINGHMSQPKRLGALNKFKARECNILICTDVASRGLDIPSVDMVINYDIPSNSKDYIHRVGRTARAGRSGVAISLVNQYELEWYLQIENLIGKKLPEFPAQEEEVLMLLDRVIDAKRISHTKLKEGGGKKRRGGDDDEEDDVEKYLGFKHKKSKKFKKGDKQPGK
;
A
#
# COMPACT_ATOMS: atom_id res chain seq x y z
N MET A 1 16.17 49.42 38.92
CA MET A 1 16.86 48.49 37.99
C MET A 1 17.96 47.64 38.67
N ALA A 2 18.34 47.93 39.92
CA ALA A 2 19.21 47.06 40.73
C ALA A 2 18.40 46.14 41.68
N GLU A 3 17.22 46.55 42.16
CA GLU A 3 16.38 45.76 43.08
C GLU A 3 15.54 44.64 42.43
N VAL A 4 15.43 44.60 41.09
CA VAL A 4 14.69 43.52 40.39
C VAL A 4 15.61 42.32 40.06
N LYS A 5 16.92 42.44 40.30
CA LYS A 5 17.90 41.37 40.02
C LYS A 5 18.19 40.48 41.23
N GLU A 6 17.81 40.87 42.43
CA GLU A 6 17.98 40.03 43.63
C GLU A 6 16.82 39.05 43.85
N GLU A 7 15.58 39.38 43.45
CA GLU A 7 14.45 38.45 43.57
C GLU A 7 14.49 37.28 42.58
N VAL A 8 15.14 37.44 41.42
CA VAL A 8 15.28 36.36 40.41
C VAL A 8 16.36 35.34 40.82
N LYS A 9 17.19 35.65 41.82
CA LYS A 9 18.21 34.73 42.34
C LYS A 9 17.68 33.79 43.43
N SER A 10 16.47 34.02 43.95
CA SER A 10 15.84 33.21 45.01
C SER A 10 15.06 31.99 44.47
N PHE A 11 14.69 31.97 43.19
CA PHE A 11 13.85 30.90 42.62
C PHE A 11 14.64 29.75 41.94
N LYS A 12 15.98 29.81 41.89
CA LYS A 12 16.81 28.73 41.31
C LYS A 12 17.21 27.64 42.30
N ASP A 13 17.06 27.87 43.61
CA ASP A 13 17.48 26.92 44.65
C ASP A 13 16.36 25.98 45.13
N LEU A 14 15.23 25.89 44.40
CA LEU A 14 14.09 25.01 44.71
C LEU A 14 13.85 23.88 43.70
N GLY A 15 14.91 23.43 43.02
CA GLY A 15 15.10 22.01 42.67
C GLY A 15 13.93 21.23 42.02
N ILE A 16 13.17 21.80 41.09
CA ILE A 16 12.24 21.02 40.24
C ILE A 16 12.19 21.63 38.83
N CYS A 17 13.10 21.20 37.97
CA CYS A 17 12.94 21.27 36.51
C CYS A 17 13.72 20.11 35.90
N ASP A 18 13.16 18.90 36.02
CA ASP A 18 13.51 17.79 35.13
C ASP A 18 12.95 18.09 33.73
N GLN A 19 13.60 19.01 33.02
CA GLN A 19 13.55 19.03 31.57
C GLN A 19 14.59 18.03 31.10
N LEU A 20 14.17 16.77 30.94
CA LEU A 20 14.93 15.81 30.15
C LEU A 20 15.07 16.36 28.74
N GLU A 21 16.25 16.89 28.42
CA GLU A 21 16.69 17.13 27.06
C GLU A 21 16.50 15.82 26.28
N LYS A 22 15.49 15.77 25.40
CA LYS A 22 15.33 14.64 24.48
C LYS A 22 16.53 14.65 23.55
N GLU A 23 17.46 13.71 23.75
CA GLU A 23 18.50 13.41 22.78
C GLU A 23 17.84 13.26 21.41
N GLU A 24 18.33 14.03 20.44
CA GLU A 24 17.82 14.01 19.07
C GLU A 24 18.25 12.68 18.44
N VAL A 25 17.32 11.72 18.38
CA VAL A 25 17.52 10.39 17.77
C VAL A 25 17.93 10.57 16.31
N LYS A 26 19.18 10.21 15.99
CA LYS A 26 19.78 10.42 14.66
C LYS A 26 19.93 9.13 13.87
N SER A 27 20.05 8.00 14.56
CA SER A 27 20.31 6.70 13.95
C SER A 27 19.34 5.61 14.43
N PHE A 28 19.30 4.50 13.71
CA PHE A 28 18.56 3.32 14.16
C PHE A 28 19.13 2.71 15.43
N LYS A 29 20.44 2.86 15.68
CA LYS A 29 21.09 2.37 16.90
C LYS A 29 20.54 3.06 18.15
N ASP A 30 20.24 4.36 18.04
CA ASP A 30 19.68 5.16 19.14
C ASP A 30 18.26 4.69 19.54
N LEU A 31 17.59 3.88 18.71
CA LEU A 31 16.30 3.28 19.04
C LEU A 31 16.41 2.07 19.99
N GLY A 32 17.63 1.60 20.28
CA GLY A 32 17.86 0.44 21.16
C GLY A 32 17.72 -0.92 20.48
N ILE A 33 17.74 -0.99 19.14
CA ILE A 33 17.77 -2.27 18.40
C ILE A 33 19.20 -2.83 18.31
N CYS A 34 19.33 -4.15 18.13
CA CYS A 34 20.64 -4.80 18.05
C CYS A 34 21.42 -4.47 16.77
N ASP A 35 22.74 -4.61 16.82
CA ASP A 35 23.64 -4.26 15.71
C ASP A 35 23.28 -5.01 14.40
N GLN A 36 22.82 -6.26 14.48
CA GLN A 36 22.37 -7.04 13.31
C GLN A 36 21.20 -6.38 12.57
N LEU A 37 20.26 -5.77 13.30
CA LEU A 37 19.14 -5.05 12.71
C LEU A 37 19.55 -3.67 12.21
N VAL A 38 20.53 -3.02 12.86
CA VAL A 38 21.13 -1.77 12.37
C VAL A 38 21.81 -2.01 11.01
N GLU A 39 22.64 -3.05 10.90
CA GLU A 39 23.29 -3.45 9.64
C GLU A 39 22.26 -3.76 8.54
N ALA A 40 21.16 -4.44 8.91
CA ALA A 40 20.07 -4.70 7.96
C ALA A 40 19.43 -3.40 7.47
N CYS A 41 19.13 -2.44 8.35
CA CYS A 41 18.64 -1.12 7.97
C CYS A 41 19.62 -0.40 7.01
N ASP A 42 20.91 -0.40 7.31
CA ASP A 42 21.94 0.23 6.48
C ASP A 42 22.02 -0.41 5.08
N SER A 43 21.94 -1.74 5.00
CA SER A 43 21.93 -2.48 3.74
C SER A 43 20.72 -2.15 2.85
N LEU A 44 19.60 -1.78 3.47
CA LEU A 44 18.38 -1.32 2.80
C LEU A 44 18.39 0.18 2.49
N GLY A 45 19.47 0.88 2.84
CA GLY A 45 19.60 2.33 2.65
C GLY A 45 18.77 3.16 3.64
N TRP A 46 18.33 2.56 4.75
CA TRP A 46 17.57 3.24 5.80
C TRP A 46 18.53 3.98 6.73
N LYS A 47 18.95 5.18 6.31
CA LYS A 47 19.94 5.96 7.07
C LYS A 47 19.44 6.46 8.41
N ASN A 48 18.26 7.09 8.42
CA ASN A 48 17.69 7.73 9.60
C ASN A 48 16.27 7.17 9.86
N PRO A 49 15.90 6.93 11.13
CA PRO A 49 14.56 6.47 11.46
C PRO A 49 13.52 7.55 11.19
N THR A 50 12.34 7.15 10.73
CA THR A 50 11.22 8.07 10.51
C THR A 50 10.55 8.47 11.84
N LYS A 51 9.80 9.58 11.87
CA LYS A 51 9.10 10.04 13.08
C LYS A 51 8.29 8.94 13.78
N ILE A 52 7.54 8.15 13.01
CA ILE A 52 6.75 7.04 13.57
C ILE A 52 7.63 5.93 14.14
N GLN A 53 8.82 5.69 13.58
CA GLN A 53 9.76 4.69 14.09
C GLN A 53 10.42 5.18 15.39
N VAL A 54 10.84 6.45 15.43
CA VAL A 54 11.40 7.09 16.64
C VAL A 54 10.43 7.02 17.81
N GLU A 55 9.15 7.29 17.58
CA GLU A 55 8.14 7.26 18.64
C GLU A 55 7.67 5.83 18.99
N ALA A 56 7.64 4.90 18.03
CA ALA A 56 7.07 3.57 18.24
C ALA A 56 8.05 2.52 18.73
N VAL A 57 9.26 2.48 18.16
CA VAL A 57 10.20 1.36 18.39
C VAL A 57 10.58 1.25 19.88
N PRO A 58 10.95 2.33 20.59
CA PRO A 58 11.32 2.21 22.01
C PRO A 58 10.20 1.62 22.88
N HIS A 59 8.96 2.07 22.69
CA HIS A 59 7.80 1.52 23.42
C HIS A 59 7.47 0.08 23.04
N ALA A 60 7.69 -0.30 21.78
CA ALA A 60 7.55 -1.69 21.35
C ALA A 60 8.60 -2.60 22.00
N LEU A 61 9.84 -2.15 22.13
CA LEU A 61 10.93 -2.88 22.79
C LEU A 61 10.68 -3.08 24.28
N GLU A 62 10.00 -2.14 24.95
CA GLU A 62 9.48 -2.31 26.32
C GLU A 62 8.33 -3.34 26.41
N GLY A 63 7.90 -3.90 25.28
CA GLY A 63 6.80 -4.87 25.22
C GLY A 63 5.43 -4.25 25.41
N LYS A 64 5.22 -2.97 25.10
CA LYS A 64 3.89 -2.35 25.14
C LYS A 64 3.11 -2.62 23.86
N ASP A 65 1.78 -2.68 23.97
CA ASP A 65 0.89 -2.65 22.81
C ASP A 65 0.94 -1.26 22.16
N LEU A 66 0.76 -1.18 20.84
CA LEU A 66 0.91 0.07 20.09
C LEU A 66 -0.31 0.42 19.24
N ILE A 67 -0.60 1.72 19.16
CA ILE A 67 -1.49 2.30 18.15
C ILE A 67 -0.71 3.36 17.39
N GLY A 68 -0.38 3.08 16.13
CA GLY A 68 0.26 4.04 15.23
C GLY A 68 -0.76 4.66 14.27
N LEU A 69 -1.02 5.96 14.43
CA LEU A 69 -1.76 6.76 13.46
C LEU A 69 -0.80 7.50 12.55
N ALA A 70 -0.61 6.95 11.33
CA ALA A 70 0.28 7.55 10.35
C ALA A 70 -0.14 7.21 8.91
N GLN A 71 0.14 8.15 8.00
CA GLN A 71 -0.11 8.01 6.56
C GLN A 71 0.73 6.90 5.91
N THR A 72 0.33 6.44 4.73
CA THR A 72 1.13 5.50 3.93
C THR A 72 2.48 6.11 3.57
N GLY A 73 3.54 5.31 3.58
CA GLY A 73 4.90 5.79 3.28
C GLY A 73 5.60 6.52 4.43
N SER A 74 5.03 6.52 5.63
CA SER A 74 5.66 7.08 6.84
C SER A 74 6.69 6.16 7.51
N GLY A 75 6.88 4.94 7.01
CA GLY A 75 7.81 3.95 7.60
C GLY A 75 7.18 3.00 8.64
N LYS A 76 5.84 2.88 8.66
CA LYS A 76 5.09 1.99 9.59
C LYS A 76 5.59 0.55 9.61
N THR A 77 5.95 0.00 8.45
CA THR A 77 6.43 -1.38 8.35
C THR A 77 7.68 -1.60 9.19
N GLY A 78 8.67 -0.71 9.11
CA GLY A 78 9.85 -0.75 9.99
C GLY A 78 9.48 -0.58 11.47
N ALA A 79 8.50 0.29 11.78
CA ALA A 79 8.07 0.56 13.15
C ALA A 79 7.50 -0.66 13.89
N PHE A 80 6.90 -1.62 13.18
CA PHE A 80 6.49 -2.89 13.78
C PHE A 80 7.43 -4.06 13.48
N ALA A 81 8.12 -4.08 12.35
CA ALA A 81 8.97 -5.21 11.96
C ALA A 81 10.23 -5.29 12.85
N LEU A 82 10.90 -4.15 13.09
CA LEU A 82 12.11 -4.09 13.89
C LEU A 82 11.94 -4.66 15.31
N PRO A 83 10.96 -4.21 16.12
CA PRO A 83 10.78 -4.77 17.47
C PRO A 83 10.34 -6.24 17.47
N ILE A 84 9.60 -6.70 16.45
CA ILE A 84 9.23 -8.12 16.31
C ILE A 84 10.47 -8.97 16.03
N LEU A 85 11.36 -8.51 15.15
CA LEU A 85 12.61 -9.20 14.82
C LEU A 85 13.58 -9.20 15.99
N GLN A 86 13.69 -8.09 16.73
CA GLN A 86 14.46 -8.01 17.97
C GLN A 86 13.99 -9.07 18.96
N ALA A 87 12.68 -9.13 19.25
CA ALA A 87 12.13 -10.11 20.19
C ALA A 87 12.29 -11.55 19.69
N LEU A 88 12.23 -11.79 18.38
CA LEU A 88 12.48 -13.10 17.79
C LEU A 88 13.94 -13.53 18.03
N LEU A 89 14.91 -12.64 17.82
CA LEU A 89 16.34 -12.89 18.07
C LEU A 89 16.62 -13.19 19.55
N GLU A 90 16.08 -12.40 20.46
CA GLU A 90 16.24 -12.62 21.90
C GLU A 90 15.61 -13.95 22.35
N SER A 91 14.48 -14.34 21.76
CA SER A 91 13.83 -15.63 22.04
C SER A 91 14.57 -16.83 21.44
N SER A 92 15.29 -16.62 20.32
CA SER A 92 15.97 -17.68 19.56
C SER A 92 17.10 -18.34 20.34
N GLN A 93 17.65 -17.65 21.35
CA GLN A 93 18.65 -18.20 22.27
C GLN A 93 18.14 -19.41 23.07
N LYS A 94 16.81 -19.63 23.14
CA LYS A 94 16.19 -20.80 23.79
C LYS A 94 15.55 -21.77 22.80
N SER A 95 14.80 -21.26 21.81
CA SER A 95 14.22 -22.05 20.71
C SER A 95 13.57 -21.12 19.69
N VAL A 96 13.90 -21.27 18.40
CA VAL A 96 13.27 -20.49 17.32
C VAL A 96 11.83 -20.97 17.14
N GLN A 97 10.87 -20.20 17.63
CA GLN A 97 9.46 -20.58 17.53
C GLN A 97 8.86 -20.20 16.17
N PRO A 98 8.24 -21.15 15.45
CA PRO A 98 7.47 -20.83 14.27
C PRO A 98 6.17 -20.11 14.64
N PHE A 99 5.61 -19.38 13.69
CA PHE A 99 4.37 -18.61 13.86
C PHE A 99 4.45 -17.61 15.03
N PHE A 100 5.63 -17.00 15.22
CA PHE A 100 5.92 -16.02 16.27
C PHE A 100 5.08 -14.75 16.11
N ALA A 101 4.91 -14.29 14.87
CA ALA A 101 4.09 -13.12 14.55
C ALA A 101 3.14 -13.38 13.39
N CYS A 102 2.00 -12.69 13.42
CA CYS A 102 0.98 -12.70 12.38
C CYS A 102 0.62 -11.26 12.05
N VAL A 103 0.74 -10.90 10.77
CA VAL A 103 0.43 -9.57 10.27
C VAL A 103 -0.77 -9.65 9.35
N LEU A 104 -1.86 -9.00 9.75
CA LEU A 104 -3.07 -8.88 8.95
C LEU A 104 -3.03 -7.61 8.13
N SER A 105 -3.33 -7.76 6.83
CA SER A 105 -3.37 -6.68 5.86
C SER A 105 -4.62 -6.83 4.97
N PRO A 106 -5.26 -5.73 4.55
CA PRO A 106 -6.51 -5.78 3.76
C PRO A 106 -6.31 -6.25 2.32
N THR A 107 -5.10 -6.16 1.78
CA THR A 107 -4.83 -6.45 0.36
C THR A 107 -3.71 -7.46 0.20
N ARG A 108 -3.76 -8.22 -0.90
CA ARG A 108 -2.78 -9.28 -1.18
C ARG A 108 -1.41 -8.68 -1.43
N GLU A 109 -1.40 -7.55 -2.11
CA GLU A 109 -0.21 -6.83 -2.53
C GLU A 109 0.49 -6.26 -1.29
N LEU A 110 -0.25 -5.63 -0.36
CA LEU A 110 0.33 -5.13 0.89
C LEU A 110 0.87 -6.28 1.75
N ALA A 111 0.20 -7.43 1.77
CA ALA A 111 0.70 -8.61 2.47
C ALA A 111 2.04 -9.10 1.88
N ILE A 112 2.19 -9.12 0.56
CA ILE A 112 3.45 -9.48 -0.12
C ILE A 112 4.55 -8.46 0.23
N GLN A 113 4.26 -7.16 0.12
CA GLN A 113 5.22 -6.11 0.47
C GLN A 113 5.72 -6.21 1.91
N ILE A 114 4.80 -6.41 2.85
CA ILE A 114 5.16 -6.54 4.27
C ILE A 114 6.08 -7.74 4.45
N ALA A 115 5.78 -8.88 3.81
CA ALA A 115 6.63 -10.07 3.88
C ALA A 115 8.02 -9.81 3.27
N GLU A 116 8.12 -9.16 2.11
CA GLU A 116 9.39 -8.76 1.50
C GLU A 116 10.21 -7.86 2.44
N GLN A 117 9.58 -6.93 3.16
CA GLN A 117 10.26 -6.08 4.14
C GLN A 117 10.76 -6.87 5.35
N PHE A 118 9.97 -7.82 5.85
CA PHE A 118 10.43 -8.74 6.91
C PHE A 118 11.61 -9.58 6.44
N GLU A 119 11.54 -10.19 5.25
CA GLU A 119 12.60 -11.02 4.68
C GLU A 119 13.88 -10.22 4.44
N ALA A 120 13.76 -8.98 3.94
CA ALA A 120 14.88 -8.08 3.73
C ALA A 120 15.58 -7.73 5.05
N LEU A 121 14.82 -7.29 6.07
CA LEU A 121 15.34 -6.99 7.40
C LEU A 121 15.89 -8.22 8.13
N GLY A 122 15.29 -9.39 7.88
CA GLY A 122 15.62 -10.65 8.54
C GLY A 122 16.59 -11.54 7.76
N SER A 123 17.14 -11.06 6.65
CA SER A 123 17.97 -11.86 5.73
C SER A 123 19.22 -12.41 6.39
N GLY A 124 19.89 -11.60 7.22
CA GLY A 124 21.08 -12.00 7.98
C GLY A 124 20.83 -12.99 9.13
N ILE A 125 19.57 -13.20 9.51
CA ILE A 125 19.19 -14.01 10.69
C ILE A 125 18.36 -15.25 10.33
N GLY A 126 18.28 -15.59 9.04
CA GLY A 126 17.57 -16.79 8.57
C GLY A 126 16.05 -16.73 8.78
N LEU A 127 15.46 -15.53 8.72
CA LEU A 127 14.03 -15.34 8.85
C LEU A 127 13.27 -16.09 7.74
N ARG A 128 12.15 -16.73 8.11
CA ARG A 128 11.21 -17.33 7.16
C ARG A 128 9.86 -16.66 7.29
N CYS A 129 9.34 -16.15 6.19
CA CYS A 129 8.01 -15.57 6.09
C CYS A 129 7.08 -16.48 5.27
N GLY A 130 5.79 -16.47 5.60
CA GLY A 130 4.76 -17.14 4.82
C GLY A 130 3.64 -16.17 4.49
N VAL A 131 3.31 -16.03 3.20
CA VAL A 131 2.26 -15.14 2.73
C VAL A 131 0.98 -15.93 2.45
N LEU A 132 -0.12 -15.57 3.11
CA LEU A 132 -1.42 -16.22 2.93
C LEU A 132 -2.47 -15.26 2.34
N VAL A 133 -2.75 -15.39 1.05
CA VAL A 133 -3.64 -14.49 0.31
C VAL A 133 -4.66 -15.22 -0.56
N GLY A 134 -5.82 -14.59 -0.77
CA GLY A 134 -6.82 -15.12 -1.70
C GLY A 134 -6.31 -15.21 -3.14
N GLY A 135 -6.99 -15.97 -4.00
CA GLY A 135 -6.68 -16.07 -5.44
C GLY A 135 -5.33 -16.70 -5.81
N VAL A 136 -4.55 -17.13 -4.82
CA VAL A 136 -3.45 -18.07 -4.96
C VAL A 136 -3.94 -19.45 -4.50
N ASP A 137 -3.42 -20.50 -5.13
CA ASP A 137 -3.75 -21.88 -4.81
C ASP A 137 -3.49 -22.20 -3.33
N ILE A 138 -4.44 -22.93 -2.71
CA ILE A 138 -4.40 -23.23 -1.29
C ILE A 138 -3.37 -24.31 -0.96
N VAL A 139 -3.09 -25.22 -1.89
CA VAL A 139 -2.10 -26.30 -1.70
C VAL A 139 -0.70 -25.70 -1.66
N GLN A 140 -0.40 -24.76 -2.54
CA GLN A 140 0.86 -24.00 -2.49
C GLN A 140 1.07 -23.31 -1.14
N GLN A 141 0.03 -22.65 -0.61
CA GLN A 141 0.10 -22.00 0.70
C GLN A 141 0.22 -23.00 1.86
N THR A 142 -0.41 -24.17 1.73
CA THR A 142 -0.24 -25.28 2.68
C THR A 142 1.21 -25.76 2.75
N LEU A 143 1.90 -25.85 1.60
CA LEU A 143 3.33 -26.19 1.56
C LEU A 143 4.21 -25.12 2.21
N ILE A 144 3.85 -23.83 2.08
CA ILE A 144 4.54 -22.73 2.77
C ILE A 144 4.39 -22.89 4.29
N LEU A 145 3.18 -23.18 4.77
CA LEU A 145 2.91 -23.40 6.20
C LEU A 145 3.64 -24.63 6.75
N ALA A 146 3.77 -25.69 5.96
CA ALA A 146 4.53 -26.89 6.33
C ALA A 146 6.02 -26.60 6.61
N LYS A 147 6.59 -25.54 6.02
CA LYS A 147 7.97 -25.08 6.29
C LYS A 147 8.11 -24.30 7.61
N ARG A 148 7.02 -24.14 8.37
CA ARG A 148 6.98 -23.52 9.70
C ARG A 148 7.67 -22.13 9.70
N PRO A 149 7.14 -21.15 8.94
CA PRO A 149 7.67 -19.79 8.93
C PRO A 149 7.59 -19.15 10.32
N HIS A 150 8.49 -18.20 10.61
CA HIS A 150 8.46 -17.42 11.85
C HIS A 150 7.37 -16.35 11.80
N ILE A 151 7.19 -15.72 10.63
CA ILE A 151 6.22 -14.64 10.42
C ILE A 151 5.19 -15.10 9.39
N VAL A 152 3.90 -14.95 9.70
CA VAL A 152 2.82 -15.13 8.75
C VAL A 152 2.26 -13.76 8.39
N VAL A 153 2.17 -13.43 7.11
CA VAL A 153 1.54 -12.20 6.63
C VAL A 153 0.34 -12.60 5.79
N ALA A 154 -0.85 -12.09 6.10
CA ALA A 154 -2.07 -12.64 5.52
C ALA A 154 -3.21 -11.63 5.31
N THR A 155 -4.06 -11.93 4.33
CA THR A 155 -5.41 -11.35 4.27
C THR A 155 -6.37 -12.13 5.18
N PRO A 156 -7.32 -11.47 5.88
CA PRO A 156 -8.18 -12.12 6.88
C PRO A 156 -8.90 -13.37 6.37
N GLY A 157 -9.60 -13.28 5.23
CA GLY A 157 -10.37 -14.41 4.69
C GLY A 157 -9.52 -15.65 4.41
N ARG A 158 -8.32 -15.48 3.84
CA ARG A 158 -7.43 -16.62 3.56
C ARG A 158 -6.78 -17.18 4.82
N LEU A 159 -6.41 -16.34 5.79
CA LEU A 159 -5.89 -16.84 7.06
C LEU A 159 -6.92 -17.71 7.79
N LEU A 160 -8.17 -17.24 7.84
CA LEU A 160 -9.28 -17.96 8.47
C LEU A 160 -9.50 -19.32 7.78
N ASP A 161 -9.50 -19.35 6.45
CA ASP A 161 -9.60 -20.59 5.67
C ASP A 161 -8.49 -21.59 6.05
N HIS A 162 -7.23 -21.13 6.16
CA HIS A 162 -6.15 -22.00 6.64
C HIS A 162 -6.33 -22.45 8.08
N LEU A 163 -6.76 -21.57 9.00
CA LEU A 163 -7.00 -21.91 10.41
C LEU A 163 -8.10 -22.97 10.56
N SER A 164 -9.12 -22.93 9.71
CA SER A 164 -10.24 -23.87 9.75
C SER A 164 -9.96 -25.18 9.01
N ASN A 165 -9.29 -25.12 7.86
CA ASN A 165 -9.23 -26.25 6.92
C ASN A 165 -7.84 -26.87 6.75
N THR A 166 -6.76 -26.22 7.21
CA THR A 166 -5.39 -26.76 7.07
C THR A 166 -4.98 -27.56 8.29
N LYS A 167 -4.92 -28.88 8.12
CA LYS A 167 -4.58 -29.80 9.21
C LYS A 167 -3.20 -29.49 9.79
N GLY A 168 -3.14 -29.34 11.12
CA GLY A 168 -1.89 -29.07 11.84
C GLY A 168 -1.41 -27.62 11.83
N PHE A 169 -2.11 -26.71 11.12
CA PHE A 169 -1.83 -25.28 11.22
C PHE A 169 -2.60 -24.66 12.40
N SER A 170 -1.91 -23.86 13.22
CA SER A 170 -2.51 -23.16 14.34
C SER A 170 -1.64 -21.97 14.74
N LEU A 171 -2.27 -20.90 15.23
CA LEU A 171 -1.61 -19.72 15.78
C LEU A 171 -1.72 -19.66 17.32
N ARG A 172 -1.94 -20.78 18.01
CA ARG A 172 -2.08 -20.81 19.49
C ARG A 172 -0.86 -20.30 20.25
N THR A 173 0.33 -20.38 19.67
CA THR A 173 1.61 -19.93 20.28
C THR A 173 2.02 -18.52 19.86
N LEU A 174 1.16 -17.81 19.13
CA LEU A 174 1.43 -16.48 18.58
C LEU A 174 1.84 -15.49 19.68
N LYS A 175 2.94 -14.76 19.47
CA LYS A 175 3.44 -13.73 20.40
C LYS A 175 3.11 -12.32 19.95
N TYR A 176 3.01 -12.09 18.64
CA TYR A 176 2.71 -10.78 18.07
C TYR A 176 1.56 -10.85 17.06
N LEU A 177 0.59 -9.94 17.20
CA LEU A 177 -0.41 -9.64 16.18
C LEU A 177 -0.20 -8.22 15.68
N VAL A 178 -0.12 -8.04 14.36
CA VAL A 178 -0.12 -6.72 13.73
C VAL A 178 -1.37 -6.58 12.87
N LEU A 179 -2.03 -5.43 13.00
CA LEU A 179 -3.18 -5.03 12.19
C LEU A 179 -2.76 -3.79 11.39
N ASP A 180 -2.33 -3.97 10.14
CA ASP A 180 -1.95 -2.86 9.27
C ASP A 180 -3.11 -2.43 8.36
N GLU A 181 -3.22 -1.13 8.11
CA GLU A 181 -4.39 -0.50 7.50
C GLU A 181 -5.71 -0.93 8.18
N ALA A 182 -5.75 -0.85 9.52
CA ALA A 182 -6.83 -1.39 10.34
C ALA A 182 -8.22 -0.79 10.06
N ASP A 183 -8.30 0.44 9.55
CA ASP A 183 -9.57 1.02 9.08
C ASP A 183 -10.17 0.29 7.88
N ARG A 184 -9.34 -0.36 7.05
CA ARG A 184 -9.75 -1.17 5.90
C ARG A 184 -10.05 -2.61 6.26
N LEU A 185 -9.36 -3.17 7.25
CA LEU A 185 -9.66 -4.50 7.80
C LEU A 185 -11.08 -4.59 8.40
N LEU A 186 -11.72 -3.44 8.65
CA LEU A 186 -13.08 -3.32 9.22
C LEU A 186 -14.16 -2.98 8.17
N ASN A 187 -13.85 -3.13 6.88
CA ASN A 187 -14.85 -3.17 5.83
C ASN A 187 -15.71 -4.45 5.95
N GLU A 188 -16.94 -4.41 5.44
CA GLU A 188 -17.92 -5.51 5.60
C GLU A 188 -17.40 -6.87 5.10
N GLU A 189 -16.53 -6.86 4.09
CA GLU A 189 -15.90 -8.08 3.54
C GLU A 189 -14.99 -8.82 4.52
N PHE A 190 -14.33 -8.11 5.45
CA PHE A 190 -13.28 -8.68 6.31
C PHE A 190 -13.63 -8.71 7.79
N GLU A 191 -14.59 -7.90 8.24
CA GLU A 191 -14.93 -7.74 9.66
C GLU A 191 -15.28 -9.10 10.31
N LYS A 192 -16.11 -9.91 9.65
CA LYS A 192 -16.46 -11.25 10.15
C LYS A 192 -15.25 -12.17 10.28
N SER A 193 -14.40 -12.23 9.24
CA SER A 193 -13.21 -13.08 9.26
C SER A 193 -12.23 -12.65 10.35
N LEU A 194 -12.07 -11.34 10.55
CA LEU A 194 -11.22 -10.78 11.59
C LEU A 194 -11.72 -11.19 12.98
N ASP A 195 -13.02 -11.06 13.26
CA ASP A 195 -13.60 -11.46 14.54
C ASP A 195 -13.38 -12.96 14.84
N GLU A 196 -13.56 -13.84 13.85
CA GLU A 196 -13.30 -15.28 13.99
C GLU A 196 -11.81 -15.59 14.25
N ILE A 197 -10.89 -14.90 13.56
CA ILE A 197 -9.45 -15.03 13.81
C ILE A 197 -9.11 -14.62 15.24
N LEU A 198 -9.61 -13.47 15.70
CA LEU A 198 -9.34 -12.94 17.04
C LEU A 198 -9.81 -13.89 18.16
N ASN A 199 -10.84 -14.70 17.89
CA ASN A 199 -11.36 -15.70 18.83
C ASN A 199 -10.46 -16.95 18.97
N VAL A 200 -9.68 -17.29 17.94
CA VAL A 200 -8.85 -18.52 17.94
C VAL A 200 -7.38 -18.28 18.27
N ILE A 201 -6.88 -17.05 18.16
CA ILE A 201 -5.51 -16.67 18.53
C ILE A 201 -5.39 -16.37 20.05
N PRO A 202 -4.22 -16.54 20.66
CA PRO A 202 -4.05 -16.33 22.10
C PRO A 202 -4.29 -14.88 22.50
N ARG A 203 -4.98 -14.67 23.63
CA ARG A 203 -5.18 -13.32 24.21
C ARG A 203 -3.92 -12.74 24.82
N ASP A 204 -3.02 -13.60 25.30
CA ASP A 204 -1.73 -13.19 25.84
C ASP A 204 -0.69 -13.08 24.73
N ARG A 205 -0.63 -11.90 24.14
CA ARG A 205 0.25 -11.53 23.03
C ARG A 205 0.45 -10.01 23.04
N LYS A 206 1.44 -9.52 22.29
CA LYS A 206 1.55 -8.10 21.97
C LYS A 206 0.77 -7.79 20.71
N THR A 207 0.04 -6.68 20.71
CA THR A 207 -0.75 -6.25 19.56
C THR A 207 -0.35 -4.86 19.11
N TYR A 208 -0.05 -4.73 17.82
CA TYR A 208 0.22 -3.46 17.16
C TYR A 208 -0.87 -3.14 16.14
N LEU A 209 -1.52 -1.99 16.29
CA LEU A 209 -2.56 -1.52 15.38
C LEU A 209 -2.06 -0.28 14.65
N PHE A 210 -1.97 -0.36 13.33
CA PHE A 210 -1.59 0.74 12.47
C PHE A 210 -2.74 1.13 11.55
N SER A 211 -3.05 2.43 11.52
CA SER A 211 -4.14 2.95 10.69
C SER A 211 -3.82 4.36 10.21
N ALA A 212 -4.36 4.75 9.06
CA ALA A 212 -4.33 6.14 8.65
C ALA A 212 -5.39 6.97 9.41
N THR A 213 -6.51 6.34 9.78
CA THR A 213 -7.66 7.04 10.35
C THR A 213 -8.19 6.35 11.62
N MET A 214 -8.68 7.14 12.58
CA MET A 214 -9.24 6.64 13.83
C MET A 214 -10.78 6.67 13.80
N THR A 215 -11.37 5.71 13.09
CA THR A 215 -12.83 5.60 12.95
C THR A 215 -13.48 5.01 14.21
N LYS A 216 -14.82 5.11 14.33
CA LYS A 216 -15.57 4.45 15.42
C LYS A 216 -15.32 2.93 15.45
N LYS A 217 -15.28 2.29 14.27
CA LYS A 217 -14.95 0.86 14.15
C LYS A 217 -13.52 0.57 14.62
N VAL A 218 -12.53 1.36 14.23
CA VAL A 218 -11.14 1.19 14.70
C VAL A 218 -11.02 1.34 16.22
N LYS A 219 -11.73 2.31 16.81
CA LYS A 219 -11.81 2.43 18.28
C LYS A 219 -12.42 1.21 18.96
N LYS A 220 -13.42 0.57 18.33
CA LYS A 220 -14.02 -0.68 18.84
C LYS A 220 -13.01 -1.83 18.75
N LEU A 221 -12.36 -1.99 17.60
CA LEU A 221 -11.30 -2.98 17.39
C LEU A 221 -10.15 -2.82 18.39
N GLN A 222 -9.75 -1.57 18.65
CA GLN A 222 -8.74 -1.24 19.65
C GLN A 222 -9.10 -1.83 21.01
N ARG A 223 -10.30 -1.57 21.50
CA ARG A 223 -10.77 -2.04 22.82
C ARG A 223 -10.86 -3.56 22.90
N ALA A 224 -11.10 -4.22 21.78
CA ALA A 224 -11.20 -5.68 21.72
C ALA A 224 -9.82 -6.38 21.69
N CYS A 225 -8.80 -5.74 21.10
CA CYS A 225 -7.53 -6.41 20.78
C CYS A 225 -6.33 -5.97 21.60
N LEU A 226 -6.32 -4.73 22.13
CA LEU A 226 -5.14 -4.14 22.76
C LEU A 226 -5.29 -3.98 24.27
N ARG A 227 -4.18 -4.05 25.01
CA ARG A 227 -4.09 -3.88 26.46
C ARG A 227 -3.19 -2.68 26.80
N ASN A 228 -3.79 -1.62 27.37
CA ASN A 228 -3.10 -0.37 27.73
C ASN A 228 -2.11 0.13 26.64
N PRO A 229 -2.57 0.34 25.39
CA PRO A 229 -1.67 0.63 24.29
C PRO A 229 -1.11 2.05 24.34
N VAL A 230 0.15 2.21 23.94
CA VAL A 230 0.73 3.53 23.66
C VAL A 230 0.18 4.04 22.35
N LYS A 231 -0.37 5.25 22.37
CA LYS A 231 -0.93 5.90 21.19
C LYS A 231 0.05 6.90 20.62
N ILE A 232 0.34 6.73 19.35
CA ILE A 232 1.35 7.48 18.61
C ILE A 232 0.66 8.15 17.42
N GLU A 233 0.70 9.48 17.38
CA GLU A 233 0.04 10.28 16.35
C GLU A 233 1.08 11.09 15.58
N ALA A 234 1.64 10.52 14.52
CA ALA A 234 2.66 11.18 13.71
C ALA A 234 2.07 12.19 12.69
N ALA A 235 0.75 12.34 12.62
CA ALA A 235 0.05 13.29 11.76
C ALA A 235 -1.20 13.86 12.45
N SER A 236 -1.48 15.15 12.26
CA SER A 236 -2.76 15.74 12.66
C SER A 236 -3.90 15.09 11.89
N LYS A 237 -5.04 14.86 12.56
CA LYS A 237 -6.21 14.15 12.02
C LYS A 237 -6.55 14.67 10.61
N TYR A 238 -6.33 13.83 9.59
CA TYR A 238 -6.67 14.09 8.18
C TYR A 238 -5.92 15.24 7.49
N SER A 239 -4.69 15.57 7.91
CA SER A 239 -3.85 16.49 7.15
C SER A 239 -3.07 15.81 6.03
N THR A 240 -2.96 16.51 4.90
CA THR A 240 -1.99 16.23 3.85
C THR A 240 -0.64 16.86 4.22
N VAL A 241 0.47 16.32 3.71
CA VAL A 241 1.80 16.94 3.89
C VAL A 241 1.86 18.35 3.31
N ASP A 242 2.64 19.24 3.93
CA ASP A 242 2.74 20.65 3.52
C ASP A 242 3.35 20.82 2.12
N THR A 243 4.19 19.87 1.70
CA THR A 243 4.83 19.86 0.37
C THR A 243 3.90 19.43 -0.77
N LEU A 244 2.64 19.06 -0.45
CA LEU A 244 1.65 18.62 -1.42
C LEU A 244 0.75 19.78 -1.87
N LYS A 245 0.96 20.23 -3.12
CA LYS A 245 0.08 21.20 -3.77
C LYS A 245 -1.19 20.51 -4.26
N GLN A 246 -2.31 20.84 -3.66
CA GLN A 246 -3.64 20.32 -4.03
C GLN A 246 -4.39 21.37 -4.82
N GLN A 247 -4.96 20.98 -5.95
CA GLN A 247 -5.77 21.84 -6.80
C GLN A 247 -7.01 21.09 -7.29
N TYR A 248 -8.04 21.82 -7.70
CA TYR A 248 -9.22 21.26 -8.35
C TYR A 248 -9.47 21.98 -9.69
N ARG A 249 -10.24 21.37 -10.58
CA ARG A 249 -10.78 22.06 -11.75
C ARG A 249 -12.21 21.59 -12.01
N PHE A 250 -13.14 22.54 -12.09
CA PHE A 250 -14.48 22.25 -12.57
C PHE A 250 -14.46 22.02 -14.08
N VAL A 251 -14.99 20.88 -14.51
CA VAL A 251 -15.00 20.48 -15.91
C VAL A 251 -16.37 19.90 -16.27
N PRO A 252 -16.98 20.31 -17.40
CA PRO A 252 -18.13 19.60 -17.92
C PRO A 252 -17.77 18.14 -18.18
N SER A 253 -18.64 17.20 -17.77
CA SER A 253 -18.39 15.76 -17.91
C SER A 253 -17.95 15.35 -19.34
N LYS A 254 -18.52 15.99 -20.37
CA LYS A 254 -18.16 15.75 -21.78
C LYS A 254 -16.72 16.13 -22.16
N HIS A 255 -16.10 17.08 -21.47
CA HIS A 255 -14.76 17.59 -21.78
C HIS A 255 -13.68 17.03 -20.84
N LYS A 256 -14.06 16.18 -19.88
CA LYS A 256 -13.19 15.67 -18.82
C LYS A 256 -11.93 14.97 -19.36
N ASP A 257 -12.08 14.20 -20.43
CA ASP A 257 -10.95 13.56 -21.14
C ASP A 257 -9.97 14.57 -21.74
N CYS A 258 -10.45 15.72 -22.24
CA CYS A 258 -9.59 16.76 -22.82
C CYS A 258 -8.75 17.43 -21.74
N TYR A 259 -9.35 17.76 -20.59
CA TYR A 259 -8.61 18.32 -19.44
C TYR A 259 -7.56 17.34 -18.91
N LEU A 260 -7.87 16.04 -18.85
CA LEU A 260 -6.89 15.03 -18.47
C LEU A 260 -5.69 15.02 -19.42
N VAL A 261 -5.94 15.00 -20.74
CA VAL A 261 -4.88 14.99 -21.76
C VAL A 261 -4.05 16.26 -21.71
N TYR A 262 -4.70 17.42 -21.55
CA TYR A 262 -4.03 18.70 -21.38
C TYR A 262 -3.04 18.67 -20.20
N ILE A 263 -3.52 18.29 -19.01
CA ILE A 263 -2.69 18.20 -17.79
C ILE A 263 -1.50 17.24 -17.97
N LEU A 264 -1.75 16.06 -18.55
CA LEU A 264 -0.71 15.05 -18.77
C LEU A 264 0.31 15.47 -19.84
N THR A 265 -0.09 16.32 -20.79
CA THR A 265 0.80 16.84 -21.83
C THR A 265 1.71 17.94 -21.28
N GLU A 266 1.12 18.89 -20.53
CA GLU A 266 1.86 19.96 -19.82
C GLU A 266 2.94 19.39 -18.88
N MET A 267 2.67 18.22 -18.29
CA MET A 267 3.61 17.53 -17.41
C MET A 267 4.10 16.19 -17.98
N SER A 268 4.34 16.11 -19.29
CA SER A 268 4.70 14.86 -20.00
C SER A 268 5.92 14.11 -19.47
N ASN A 269 6.86 14.80 -18.81
CA ASN A 269 8.05 14.19 -18.19
C ASN A 269 7.81 13.67 -16.77
N SER A 270 6.65 13.93 -16.18
CA SER A 270 6.31 13.53 -14.82
C SER A 270 5.76 12.10 -14.77
N THR A 271 5.96 11.42 -13.64
CA THR A 271 5.22 10.22 -13.31
C THR A 271 3.85 10.59 -12.73
N ALA A 272 2.78 10.05 -13.33
CA ALA A 272 1.40 10.38 -12.97
C ALA A 272 0.62 9.13 -12.55
N MET A 273 -0.20 9.28 -11.51
CA MET A 273 -1.16 8.27 -11.09
C MET A 273 -2.58 8.81 -11.22
N VAL A 274 -3.37 8.20 -12.10
CA VAL A 274 -4.71 8.65 -12.47
C VAL A 274 -5.75 7.70 -11.87
N PHE A 275 -6.61 8.23 -11.00
CA PHE A 275 -7.63 7.45 -10.32
C PHE A 275 -8.98 7.51 -11.03
N THR A 276 -9.49 6.34 -11.42
CA THR A 276 -10.84 6.17 -11.98
C THR A 276 -11.71 5.32 -11.07
N ARG A 277 -13.03 5.42 -11.21
CA ARG A 277 -13.99 4.71 -10.36
C ARG A 277 -14.11 3.23 -10.68
N THR A 278 -14.11 2.86 -11.96
CA THR A 278 -14.36 1.48 -12.41
C THR A 278 -13.17 0.87 -13.14
N CYS A 279 -13.05 -0.46 -13.10
CA CYS A 279 -12.01 -1.22 -13.81
C CYS A 279 -12.09 -1.02 -15.33
N ASP A 280 -13.32 -0.91 -15.86
CA ASP A 280 -13.55 -0.69 -17.29
C ASP A 280 -13.09 0.69 -17.71
N ALA A 281 -13.39 1.73 -16.92
CA ALA A 281 -12.87 3.08 -17.14
C ALA A 281 -11.35 3.11 -17.12
N THR A 282 -10.72 2.40 -16.16
CA THR A 282 -9.24 2.28 -16.10
C THR A 282 -8.67 1.75 -17.42
N SER A 283 -9.25 0.66 -17.94
CA SER A 283 -8.76 -0.01 -19.15
C SER A 283 -9.03 0.81 -20.41
N PHE A 284 -10.24 1.38 -20.52
CA PHE A 284 -10.63 2.21 -21.64
C PHE A 284 -9.79 3.48 -21.72
N LEU A 285 -9.62 4.19 -20.61
CA LEU A 285 -8.86 5.43 -20.56
C LEU A 285 -7.39 5.19 -20.91
N ALA A 286 -6.79 4.09 -20.45
CA ALA A 286 -5.42 3.74 -20.82
C ALA A 286 -5.26 3.49 -22.32
N LEU A 287 -6.29 2.96 -22.99
CA LEU A 287 -6.27 2.79 -24.44
C LEU A 287 -6.43 4.12 -25.18
N VAL A 288 -7.31 5.01 -24.70
CA VAL A 288 -7.48 6.36 -25.24
C VAL A 288 -6.17 7.13 -25.15
N LEU A 289 -5.53 7.17 -23.98
CA LEU A 289 -4.26 7.87 -23.79
C LEU A 289 -3.15 7.30 -24.68
N ARG A 290 -3.06 5.96 -24.83
CA ARG A 290 -2.09 5.33 -25.75
C ARG A 290 -2.33 5.69 -27.22
N ASN A 291 -3.59 5.74 -27.67
CA ASN A 291 -3.92 6.19 -29.02
C ASN A 291 -3.56 7.67 -29.26
N LEU A 292 -3.44 8.47 -28.18
CA LEU A 292 -2.97 9.85 -28.22
C LEU A 292 -1.44 9.99 -28.05
N GLY A 293 -0.70 8.88 -27.98
CA GLY A 293 0.76 8.87 -27.83
C GLY A 293 1.24 8.96 -26.38
N LEU A 294 0.35 8.93 -25.39
CA LEU A 294 0.70 8.97 -23.97
C LEU A 294 0.91 7.56 -23.43
N ARG A 295 2.04 7.33 -22.73
CA ARG A 295 2.46 6.00 -22.24
C ARG A 295 1.73 5.61 -20.96
N ALA A 296 0.46 5.26 -21.12
CA ALA A 296 -0.44 4.87 -20.04
C ALA A 296 -0.60 3.36 -19.90
N ILE A 297 -0.61 2.88 -18.65
CA ILE A 297 -0.83 1.47 -18.32
C ILE A 297 -1.94 1.33 -17.25
N PRO A 298 -2.93 0.43 -17.44
CA PRO A 298 -3.97 0.20 -16.46
C PRO A 298 -3.52 -0.80 -15.39
N ILE A 299 -3.95 -0.58 -14.14
CA ILE A 299 -3.95 -1.57 -13.07
C ILE A 299 -5.33 -1.56 -12.41
N ASN A 300 -6.06 -2.66 -12.53
CA ASN A 300 -7.40 -2.79 -11.96
C ASN A 300 -7.68 -4.21 -11.41
N GLY A 301 -8.82 -4.38 -10.74
CA GLY A 301 -9.19 -5.64 -10.08
C GLY A 301 -9.57 -6.79 -11.03
N HIS A 302 -9.83 -6.50 -12.32
CA HIS A 302 -10.09 -7.55 -13.32
C HIS A 302 -8.81 -8.19 -13.86
N MET A 303 -7.64 -7.60 -13.58
CA MET A 303 -6.35 -8.15 -14.00
C MET A 303 -5.90 -9.26 -13.06
N SER A 304 -5.31 -10.31 -13.63
CA SER A 304 -4.64 -11.34 -12.83
C SER A 304 -3.44 -10.76 -12.08
N GLN A 305 -3.04 -11.40 -10.98
CA GLN A 305 -1.91 -10.94 -10.17
C GLN A 305 -0.61 -10.79 -10.99
N PRO A 306 -0.21 -11.75 -11.86
CA PRO A 306 0.99 -11.58 -12.68
C PRO A 306 0.90 -10.38 -13.62
N LYS A 307 -0.27 -10.11 -14.21
CA LYS A 307 -0.48 -8.94 -15.08
C LYS A 307 -0.36 -7.62 -14.32
N ARG A 308 -0.88 -7.56 -13.08
CA ARG A 308 -0.73 -6.37 -12.23
C ARG A 308 0.73 -6.12 -11.86
N LEU A 309 1.47 -7.17 -11.51
CA LEU A 309 2.91 -7.07 -11.21
C LEU A 309 3.72 -6.66 -12.44
N GLY A 310 3.45 -7.26 -13.60
CA GLY A 310 4.08 -6.86 -14.86
C GLY A 310 3.82 -5.40 -15.21
N ALA A 311 2.58 -4.94 -15.07
CA ALA A 311 2.23 -3.53 -15.30
C ALA A 311 2.94 -2.59 -14.31
N LEU A 312 3.04 -2.98 -13.04
CA LEU A 312 3.76 -2.22 -12.03
C LEU A 312 5.26 -2.15 -12.36
N ASN A 313 5.86 -3.24 -12.81
CA ASN A 313 7.28 -3.29 -13.18
C ASN A 313 7.58 -2.36 -14.36
N LYS A 314 6.73 -2.35 -15.41
CA LYS A 314 6.85 -1.41 -16.53
C LYS A 314 6.77 0.06 -16.07
N PHE A 315 5.91 0.35 -15.09
CA PHE A 315 5.82 1.68 -14.50
C PHE A 315 7.07 2.03 -13.67
N LYS A 316 7.55 1.11 -12.82
CA LYS A 316 8.79 1.27 -12.04
C LYS A 316 10.01 1.49 -12.92
N ALA A 317 10.10 0.77 -14.04
CA ALA A 317 11.16 0.89 -15.04
C ALA A 317 11.03 2.15 -15.93
N ARG A 318 10.00 2.97 -15.75
CA ARG A 318 9.68 4.16 -16.56
C ARG A 318 9.43 3.88 -18.05
N GLU A 319 9.13 2.64 -18.42
CA GLU A 319 8.62 2.30 -19.76
C GLU A 319 7.27 2.99 -20.01
N CYS A 320 6.45 3.06 -18.97
CA CYS A 320 5.25 3.87 -18.90
C CYS A 320 5.39 4.88 -17.74
N ASN A 321 4.96 6.12 -17.95
CA ASN A 321 4.97 7.16 -16.91
C ASN A 321 3.58 7.52 -16.39
N ILE A 322 2.52 6.90 -16.92
CA ILE A 322 1.13 7.16 -16.50
C ILE A 322 0.50 5.84 -16.04
N LEU A 323 0.18 5.76 -14.75
CA LEU A 323 -0.50 4.62 -14.15
C LEU A 323 -1.97 4.97 -13.93
N ILE A 324 -2.88 4.24 -14.57
CA ILE A 324 -4.32 4.42 -14.34
C ILE A 324 -4.82 3.30 -13.43
N CYS A 325 -5.56 3.62 -12.39
CA CYS A 325 -6.01 2.62 -11.43
C CYS A 325 -7.31 2.97 -10.73
N THR A 326 -7.97 1.94 -10.19
CA THR A 326 -9.02 2.12 -9.18
C THR A 326 -8.42 2.20 -7.77
N ASP A 327 -9.20 2.68 -6.81
CA ASP A 327 -8.81 2.69 -5.39
C ASP A 327 -8.33 1.33 -4.91
N VAL A 328 -9.09 0.27 -5.18
CA VAL A 328 -8.76 -1.10 -4.76
C VAL A 328 -7.44 -1.55 -5.38
N ALA A 329 -7.24 -1.27 -6.66
CA ALA A 329 -6.11 -1.79 -7.41
C ALA A 329 -4.80 -1.05 -7.11
N SER A 330 -4.89 0.22 -6.70
CA SER A 330 -3.76 1.04 -6.24
C SER A 330 -3.26 0.69 -4.82
N ARG A 331 -4.10 0.02 -4.03
CA ARG A 331 -3.81 -0.30 -2.64
C ARG A 331 -2.92 -1.54 -2.58
N GLY A 332 -1.98 -1.51 -1.65
CA GLY A 332 -0.99 -2.56 -1.44
C GLY A 332 0.04 -2.79 -2.55
N LEU A 333 -0.07 -2.15 -3.72
CA LEU A 333 1.02 -2.18 -4.69
C LEU A 333 2.14 -1.23 -4.25
N ASP A 334 3.39 -1.67 -4.45
CA ASP A 334 4.58 -0.88 -4.11
C ASP A 334 4.83 0.11 -5.23
N ILE A 335 3.95 1.11 -5.28
CA ILE A 335 4.04 2.13 -6.29
C ILE A 335 5.01 3.17 -5.76
N PRO A 336 6.13 3.42 -6.47
CA PRO A 336 7.06 4.47 -6.09
C PRO A 336 6.30 5.80 -6.02
N SER A 337 6.74 6.69 -5.13
CA SER A 337 6.09 8.00 -5.04
C SER A 337 6.18 8.71 -6.39
N VAL A 338 5.01 9.09 -6.88
CA VAL A 338 4.82 9.75 -8.18
C VAL A 338 4.89 11.26 -8.04
N ASP A 339 5.16 11.96 -9.14
CA ASP A 339 5.25 13.41 -9.16
C ASP A 339 3.85 14.06 -9.15
N MET A 340 2.87 13.37 -9.75
CA MET A 340 1.50 13.84 -9.86
C MET A 340 0.46 12.76 -9.52
N VAL A 341 -0.59 13.16 -8.82
CA VAL A 341 -1.84 12.41 -8.70
C VAL A 341 -2.97 13.17 -9.38
N ILE A 342 -3.73 12.49 -10.24
CA ILE A 342 -4.95 13.03 -10.85
C ILE A 342 -6.15 12.22 -10.34
N ASN A 343 -7.06 12.86 -9.61
CA ASN A 343 -8.38 12.30 -9.39
C ASN A 343 -9.20 12.57 -10.65
N TYR A 344 -9.14 11.64 -11.61
CA TYR A 344 -10.02 11.69 -12.77
C TYR A 344 -11.46 11.59 -12.25
N ASP A 345 -11.79 10.56 -11.48
CA ASP A 345 -13.08 10.47 -10.79
C ASP A 345 -12.94 10.88 -9.32
N ILE A 346 -13.83 11.72 -8.80
CA ILE A 346 -13.81 12.10 -7.38
C ILE A 346 -14.24 10.89 -6.51
N PRO A 347 -13.49 10.55 -5.45
CA PRO A 347 -13.87 9.44 -4.57
C PRO A 347 -15.15 9.76 -3.82
N SER A 348 -16.07 8.80 -3.73
CA SER A 348 -17.33 8.94 -2.98
C SER A 348 -17.13 9.01 -1.47
N ASN A 349 -15.98 8.55 -0.97
CA ASN A 349 -15.58 8.67 0.42
C ASN A 349 -14.42 9.67 0.53
N SER A 350 -14.62 10.76 1.26
CA SER A 350 -13.61 11.81 1.43
C SER A 350 -12.29 11.32 2.04
N LYS A 351 -12.30 10.22 2.80
CA LYS A 351 -11.06 9.62 3.32
C LYS A 351 -10.20 9.02 2.22
N ASP A 352 -10.82 8.45 1.19
CA ASP A 352 -10.12 7.85 0.05
C ASP A 352 -9.29 8.90 -0.68
N TYR A 353 -9.73 10.16 -0.72
CA TYR A 353 -8.95 11.28 -1.24
C TYR A 353 -7.57 11.39 -0.58
N ILE A 354 -7.50 11.37 0.76
CA ILE A 354 -6.24 11.47 1.52
C ILE A 354 -5.26 10.35 1.10
N HIS A 355 -5.78 9.14 0.89
CA HIS A 355 -4.97 8.00 0.48
C HIS A 355 -4.49 8.08 -0.98
N ARG A 356 -5.30 8.67 -1.86
CA ARG A 356 -4.94 8.90 -3.26
C ARG A 356 -3.86 9.95 -3.37
N VAL A 357 -4.09 11.13 -2.78
CA VAL A 357 -3.12 12.25 -2.87
C VAL A 357 -1.84 11.97 -2.08
N GLY A 358 -1.91 11.13 -1.04
CA GLY A 358 -0.74 10.60 -0.34
C GLY A 358 0.12 9.62 -1.17
N ARG A 359 -0.14 9.44 -2.48
CA ARG A 359 0.75 8.71 -3.41
C ARG A 359 1.87 9.59 -3.98
N THR A 360 1.73 10.90 -3.86
CA THR A 360 2.76 11.89 -4.19
C THR A 360 3.30 12.56 -2.93
N ALA A 361 4.28 13.46 -3.07
CA ALA A 361 4.88 14.23 -1.98
C ALA A 361 5.40 13.38 -0.79
N ARG A 362 5.93 12.17 -1.07
CA ARG A 362 6.49 11.30 -0.02
C ARG A 362 7.98 11.59 0.22
N ALA A 363 8.44 11.22 1.42
CA ALA A 363 9.86 11.30 1.82
C ALA A 363 10.49 12.68 1.61
N GLY A 364 9.76 13.75 1.96
CA GLY A 364 10.24 15.13 1.86
C GLY A 364 10.18 15.75 0.46
N ARG A 365 9.75 15.00 -0.58
CA ARG A 365 9.55 15.55 -1.92
C ARG A 365 8.29 16.41 -2.00
N SER A 366 8.28 17.37 -2.93
CA SER A 366 7.07 18.06 -3.36
C SER A 366 6.26 17.20 -4.33
N GLY A 367 4.97 17.49 -4.43
CA GLY A 367 4.07 16.77 -5.32
C GLY A 367 2.81 17.57 -5.63
N VAL A 368 2.12 17.21 -6.71
CA VAL A 368 0.87 17.87 -7.13
C VAL A 368 -0.28 16.87 -7.17
N ALA A 369 -1.42 17.26 -6.62
CA ALA A 369 -2.68 16.53 -6.75
C ALA A 369 -3.74 17.40 -7.42
N ILE A 370 -4.30 16.94 -8.54
CA ILE A 370 -5.33 17.67 -9.30
C ILE A 370 -6.63 16.85 -9.29
N SER A 371 -7.73 17.46 -8.89
CA SER A 371 -9.07 16.86 -8.91
C SER A 371 -9.91 17.42 -10.05
N LEU A 372 -10.32 16.57 -11.00
CA LEU A 372 -11.27 16.93 -12.06
C LEU A 372 -12.69 16.73 -11.56
N VAL A 373 -13.40 17.81 -11.27
CA VAL A 373 -14.73 17.79 -10.66
C VAL A 373 -15.77 18.12 -11.73
N ASN A 374 -16.69 17.19 -12.01
CA ASN A 374 -17.82 17.47 -12.89
C ASN A 374 -19.11 17.80 -12.11
N GLN A 375 -20.17 18.14 -12.84
CA GLN A 375 -21.45 18.54 -12.26
C GLN A 375 -22.11 17.47 -11.37
N TYR A 376 -21.75 16.19 -11.52
CA TYR A 376 -22.31 15.07 -10.74
C TYR A 376 -21.47 14.72 -9.51
N GLU A 377 -20.25 15.26 -9.42
CA GLU A 377 -19.26 14.90 -8.40
C GLU A 377 -19.03 16.03 -7.38
N LEU A 378 -19.73 17.16 -7.54
CA LEU A 378 -19.58 18.35 -6.71
C LEU A 378 -19.80 18.05 -5.22
N GLU A 379 -20.85 17.29 -4.86
CA GLU A 379 -21.14 16.97 -3.46
C GLU A 379 -20.01 16.17 -2.80
N TRP A 380 -19.46 15.17 -3.49
CA TRP A 380 -18.32 14.39 -2.99
C TRP A 380 -17.07 15.27 -2.86
N TYR A 381 -16.86 16.21 -3.77
CA TYR A 381 -15.76 17.16 -3.69
C TYR A 381 -15.89 18.09 -2.47
N LEU A 382 -17.09 18.62 -2.20
CA LEU A 382 -17.33 19.47 -1.01
C LEU A 382 -17.10 18.71 0.29
N GLN A 383 -17.41 17.41 0.34
CA GLN A 383 -17.08 16.56 1.49
C GLN A 383 -15.57 16.40 1.70
N ILE A 384 -14.77 16.44 0.62
CA ILE A 384 -13.31 16.42 0.70
C ILE A 384 -12.80 17.74 1.30
N GLU A 385 -13.24 18.89 0.79
CA GLU A 385 -12.87 20.21 1.33
C GLU A 385 -13.23 20.35 2.81
N ASN A 386 -14.41 19.86 3.20
CA ASN A 386 -14.84 19.83 4.59
C ASN A 386 -13.95 18.93 5.46
N LEU A 387 -13.56 17.74 4.96
CA LEU A 387 -12.67 16.83 5.68
C LEU A 387 -11.28 17.44 5.91
N ILE A 388 -10.72 18.11 4.90
CA ILE A 388 -9.39 18.74 4.99
C ILE A 388 -9.43 20.10 5.70
N GLY A 389 -10.62 20.67 5.91
CA GLY A 389 -10.81 21.96 6.59
C GLY A 389 -10.32 23.17 5.81
N LYS A 390 -10.18 23.07 4.48
CA LYS A 390 -9.75 24.18 3.62
C LYS A 390 -10.33 24.08 2.22
N LYS A 391 -10.54 25.23 1.57
CA LYS A 391 -10.82 25.29 0.13
C LYS A 391 -9.53 25.09 -0.65
N LEU A 392 -9.59 24.29 -1.71
CA LEU A 392 -8.44 24.09 -2.58
C LEU A 392 -8.41 25.18 -3.67
N PRO A 393 -7.23 25.61 -4.13
CA PRO A 393 -7.13 26.51 -5.28
C PRO A 393 -7.49 25.81 -6.60
N GLU A 394 -7.98 26.58 -7.56
CA GLU A 394 -8.24 26.06 -8.90
C GLU A 394 -6.93 25.80 -9.67
N PHE A 395 -6.91 24.75 -10.49
CA PHE A 395 -5.82 24.44 -11.40
C PHE A 395 -5.92 25.32 -12.64
N PRO A 396 -4.90 26.11 -13.01
CA PRO A 396 -4.97 26.98 -14.18
C PRO A 396 -4.91 26.18 -15.49
N ALA A 397 -5.85 26.46 -16.38
CA ALA A 397 -6.07 25.83 -17.69
C ALA A 397 -7.03 26.75 -18.45
N GLN A 398 -6.66 27.14 -19.67
CA GLN A 398 -7.52 27.94 -20.53
C GLN A 398 -8.45 27.01 -21.30
N GLU A 399 -9.75 27.29 -21.29
CA GLU A 399 -10.73 26.39 -21.89
C GLU A 399 -10.49 26.26 -23.39
N GLU A 400 -10.16 27.36 -24.07
CA GLU A 400 -9.86 27.40 -25.50
C GLU A 400 -8.70 26.45 -25.85
N GLU A 401 -7.63 26.44 -25.05
CA GLU A 401 -6.47 25.57 -25.26
C GLU A 401 -6.82 24.10 -25.06
N VAL A 402 -7.61 23.79 -24.03
CA VAL A 402 -8.07 22.44 -23.77
C VAL A 402 -8.97 21.94 -24.90
N LEU A 403 -9.86 22.79 -25.41
CA LEU A 403 -10.81 22.42 -26.47
C LEU A 403 -10.16 22.23 -27.84
N MET A 404 -8.95 22.73 -28.08
CA MET A 404 -8.16 22.36 -29.28
C MET A 404 -7.86 20.86 -29.35
N LEU A 405 -7.91 20.14 -28.22
CA LEU A 405 -7.69 18.70 -28.17
C LEU A 405 -8.95 17.87 -28.48
N LEU A 406 -10.13 18.51 -28.58
CA LEU A 406 -11.43 17.84 -28.59
C LEU A 406 -11.56 16.79 -29.70
N ASP A 407 -11.29 17.18 -30.95
CA ASP A 407 -11.44 16.28 -32.10
C ASP A 407 -10.49 15.07 -31.99
N ARG A 408 -9.24 15.31 -31.61
CA ARG A 408 -8.24 14.24 -31.40
C ARG A 408 -8.68 13.27 -30.31
N VAL A 409 -9.23 13.79 -29.21
CA VAL A 409 -9.74 12.97 -28.10
C VAL A 409 -10.97 12.17 -28.53
N ILE A 410 -11.88 12.76 -29.30
CA ILE A 410 -13.07 12.06 -29.83
C ILE A 410 -12.64 10.91 -30.75
N ASP A 411 -11.71 11.14 -31.66
CA ASP A 411 -11.22 10.11 -32.57
C ASP A 411 -10.49 8.99 -31.81
N ALA A 412 -9.64 9.33 -30.84
CA ALA A 412 -8.98 8.34 -29.98
C ALA A 412 -9.98 7.48 -29.20
N LYS A 413 -11.08 8.07 -28.70
CA LYS A 413 -12.18 7.35 -28.04
C LYS A 413 -12.90 6.42 -28.99
N ARG A 414 -13.19 6.86 -30.22
CA ARG A 414 -13.83 6.03 -31.26
C ARG A 414 -12.97 4.79 -31.55
N ILE A 415 -11.66 4.98 -31.78
CA ILE A 415 -10.71 3.88 -32.04
C ILE A 415 -10.65 2.92 -30.84
N SER A 416 -10.59 3.45 -29.62
CA SER A 416 -10.57 2.64 -28.39
C SER A 416 -11.82 1.76 -28.24
N HIS A 417 -13.00 2.30 -28.57
CA HIS A 417 -14.24 1.53 -28.52
C HIS A 417 -14.26 0.38 -29.52
N THR A 418 -13.78 0.60 -30.75
CA THR A 418 -13.68 -0.45 -31.78
C THR A 418 -12.77 -1.59 -31.30
N LYS A 419 -11.56 -1.25 -30.81
CA LYS A 419 -10.60 -2.24 -30.29
C LYS A 419 -11.17 -3.08 -29.14
N LEU A 420 -11.92 -2.48 -28.22
CA LEU A 420 -12.56 -3.23 -27.12
C LEU A 420 -13.68 -4.16 -27.60
N LYS A 421 -14.46 -3.75 -28.62
CA LYS A 421 -15.52 -4.59 -29.20
C LYS A 421 -14.94 -5.78 -29.97
N GLU A 422 -13.89 -5.57 -30.74
CA GLU A 422 -13.22 -6.62 -31.52
C GLU A 422 -12.51 -7.64 -30.60
N GLY A 423 -11.87 -7.18 -29.52
CA GLY A 423 -11.25 -8.06 -28.52
C GLY A 423 -12.25 -8.88 -27.68
N GLY A 424 -13.50 -8.42 -27.55
CA GLY A 424 -14.57 -9.15 -26.85
C GLY A 424 -15.13 -10.35 -27.64
N GLY A 425 -15.01 -10.34 -28.97
CA GLY A 425 -15.57 -11.37 -29.85
C GLY A 425 -14.72 -12.64 -30.02
N LYS A 426 -13.42 -12.57 -29.69
CA LYS A 426 -12.47 -13.68 -29.88
C LYS A 426 -12.26 -14.60 -28.67
N LYS A 427 -13.06 -14.48 -27.60
CA LYS A 427 -13.03 -15.44 -26.46
C LYS A 427 -13.73 -16.76 -26.80
N ARG A 428 -13.27 -17.48 -27.84
CA ARG A 428 -13.59 -18.90 -28.06
C ARG A 428 -12.71 -19.61 -29.10
N ARG A 429 -11.41 -19.31 -29.16
CA ARG A 429 -10.34 -20.24 -29.60
C ARG A 429 -8.99 -19.55 -29.39
N GLY A 430 -8.03 -20.30 -28.85
CA GLY A 430 -6.83 -19.77 -28.19
C GLY A 430 -5.78 -19.16 -29.12
N GLY A 431 -4.80 -18.53 -28.46
CA GLY A 431 -3.60 -17.93 -29.05
C GLY A 431 -3.79 -16.45 -29.39
N ASP A 432 -3.02 -15.58 -28.73
CA ASP A 432 -2.64 -14.19 -29.08
C ASP A 432 -1.82 -13.72 -27.86
N ASP A 433 -0.56 -14.13 -27.64
CA ASP A 433 0.67 -14.17 -28.49
C ASP A 433 1.36 -12.82 -28.78
N ASP A 434 1.18 -11.76 -27.97
CA ASP A 434 2.07 -10.58 -28.05
C ASP A 434 2.43 -9.90 -26.69
N GLU A 435 2.02 -10.45 -25.54
CA GLU A 435 2.41 -9.93 -24.21
C GLU A 435 2.92 -11.01 -23.23
N GLU A 436 3.02 -12.28 -23.64
CA GLU A 436 3.39 -13.40 -22.75
C GLU A 436 4.90 -13.68 -22.68
N ASP A 437 5.71 -13.22 -23.65
CA ASP A 437 7.11 -13.67 -23.77
C ASP A 437 8.12 -13.01 -22.78
N ASP A 438 7.76 -11.94 -22.07
CA ASP A 438 8.71 -11.23 -21.20
C ASP A 438 8.61 -11.58 -19.71
N VAL A 439 7.55 -12.26 -19.26
CA VAL A 439 7.36 -12.55 -17.82
C VAL A 439 8.03 -13.87 -17.42
N GLU A 440 8.08 -14.87 -18.30
CA GLU A 440 8.70 -16.17 -18.00
C GLU A 440 10.23 -16.08 -17.82
N LYS A 441 10.88 -15.09 -18.43
CA LYS A 441 12.33 -14.93 -18.36
C LYS A 441 12.84 -14.52 -16.97
N TYR A 442 11.99 -13.90 -16.15
CA TYR A 442 12.36 -13.41 -14.81
C TYR A 442 12.06 -14.40 -13.67
N LEU A 443 11.22 -15.41 -13.88
CA LEU A 443 10.78 -16.33 -12.81
C LEU A 443 11.53 -17.68 -12.76
N GLY A 444 12.54 -17.90 -13.59
CA GLY A 444 13.53 -18.97 -13.39
C GLY A 444 13.01 -20.42 -13.43
N PHE A 445 11.83 -20.69 -14.01
CA PHE A 445 11.30 -22.05 -14.10
C PHE A 445 11.80 -22.77 -15.37
N LYS A 446 12.81 -23.64 -15.25
CA LYS A 446 13.12 -24.64 -16.28
C LYS A 446 12.04 -25.73 -16.28
N HIS A 447 11.22 -25.80 -17.32
CA HIS A 447 10.39 -26.98 -17.60
C HIS A 447 11.00 -27.85 -18.71
N LYS A 448 11.34 -29.09 -18.37
CA LYS A 448 11.69 -30.16 -19.33
C LYS A 448 10.45 -30.44 -20.19
N LYS A 449 10.52 -30.15 -21.49
CA LYS A 449 9.49 -30.55 -22.46
C LYS A 449 9.35 -32.07 -22.48
N SER A 450 8.15 -32.57 -22.16
CA SER A 450 7.76 -33.96 -22.38
C SER A 450 7.52 -34.21 -23.88
N LYS A 451 8.17 -35.24 -24.43
CA LYS A 451 8.01 -35.68 -25.82
C LYS A 451 6.60 -36.25 -26.03
N LYS A 452 5.84 -35.68 -26.98
CA LYS A 452 4.60 -36.26 -27.50
C LYS A 452 4.90 -37.55 -28.28
N PHE A 453 4.21 -38.63 -27.91
CA PHE A 453 4.12 -39.87 -28.69
C PHE A 453 3.33 -39.62 -29.99
N LYS A 454 3.90 -40.01 -31.14
CA LYS A 454 3.20 -40.09 -32.43
C LYS A 454 2.37 -41.39 -32.49
N LYS A 455 1.08 -41.28 -32.82
CA LYS A 455 0.23 -42.41 -33.23
C LYS A 455 0.63 -42.85 -34.65
N GLY A 456 0.86 -44.14 -34.84
CA GLY A 456 1.19 -44.74 -36.14
C GLY A 456 -0.06 -45.04 -36.98
N ASP A 457 0.10 -44.87 -38.29
CA ASP A 457 -0.82 -45.25 -39.35
C ASP A 457 -1.06 -46.77 -39.39
N LYS A 458 -2.32 -47.16 -39.64
CA LYS A 458 -2.68 -48.51 -40.09
C LYS A 458 -3.02 -48.44 -41.57
N GLN A 459 -2.26 -49.16 -42.40
CA GLN A 459 -2.67 -49.53 -43.76
C GLN A 459 -3.76 -50.63 -43.71
N PRO A 460 -4.70 -50.67 -44.67
CA PRO A 460 -5.65 -51.76 -44.80
C PRO A 460 -5.04 -52.92 -45.61
N GLY A 461 -5.34 -54.15 -45.18
CA GLY A 461 -4.98 -55.36 -45.91
C GLY A 461 -6.08 -55.78 -46.88
N LYS A 462 -5.62 -56.03 -48.12
CA LYS A 462 -6.26 -56.65 -49.30
C LYS A 462 -7.22 -55.79 -50.11
#